data_AF-A0A1T5B3M8-F1
#
_entry.id   AF-A0A1T5B3M8-F1
#
_cell.length_a   1.000
_cell.length_b   1.000
_cell.length_c   1.000
_cell.angle_alpha   90.00
_cell.angle_beta   90.00
_cell.angle_gamma   90.00
#
_symmetry.space_group_name_H-M   'P 1'
#
loop_
_entity.id
_entity.type
_entity.pdbx_description
1 polymer ?
#
loop_
_entity_poly.entity_id
_entity_poly.type
_entity_poly.pdbx_seq_one_letter_code
_entity_poly.pdbx_strand_id
1 'polypeptide(L)'
;MDNYNESSQERPKVNPFLSIWLHPKKTTRYMIEEKSIGFAILLMSIGYIGVTLTDLIDSTFLSDVSPWFIVIFCVIAAPILGLIGTAFSALVTWLFGKLFKGTGTYSHLFKGLSLTSIPFIVLIPFYLIWLFTSPESLMNSDFAGTYPWVIWPALLLTLVVVIWSLVITVGIVAEAHQIPNWMAFLTLLIPTIIFGILFIILIIVLFFIFGIFIGMM
;
A
#
# COMPACT_ATOMS: atom_id res chain seq x y z
N MET A 1 -51.62 -6.72 -11.88
CA MET A 1 -50.43 -7.59 -12.11
C MET A 1 -49.45 -6.72 -12.84
N ASP A 2 -48.65 -5.97 -12.08
CA ASP A 2 -47.69 -5.04 -12.65
C ASP A 2 -46.41 -5.80 -12.98
N ASN A 3 -46.06 -5.74 -14.26
CA ASN A 3 -44.93 -6.41 -14.86
C ASN A 3 -43.66 -5.68 -14.39
N TYR A 4 -43.05 -6.16 -13.30
CA TYR A 4 -41.70 -5.77 -12.91
C TYR A 4 -40.74 -6.36 -13.94
N ASN A 5 -40.49 -5.60 -15.00
CA ASN A 5 -39.27 -5.74 -15.78
C ASN A 5 -38.11 -5.37 -14.85
N GLU A 6 -37.66 -6.33 -14.05
CA GLU A 6 -36.31 -6.36 -13.52
C GLU A 6 -35.38 -6.43 -14.73
N SER A 7 -35.07 -5.27 -15.32
CA SER A 7 -33.88 -5.17 -16.13
C SER A 7 -32.73 -5.49 -15.18
N SER A 8 -32.28 -6.74 -15.23
CA SER A 8 -30.96 -7.14 -14.78
C SER A 8 -29.98 -6.28 -15.57
N GLN A 9 -29.74 -5.06 -15.09
CA GLN A 9 -28.67 -4.22 -15.60
C GLN A 9 -27.42 -5.04 -15.38
N GLU A 10 -26.92 -5.67 -16.45
CA GLU A 10 -25.63 -6.33 -16.45
C GLU A 10 -24.63 -5.28 -15.97
N ARG A 11 -24.25 -5.35 -14.70
CA ARG A 11 -23.29 -4.44 -14.11
C ARG A 11 -22.00 -4.66 -14.90
N PRO A 12 -21.46 -3.62 -15.56
CA PRO A 12 -20.34 -3.81 -16.47
C PRO A 12 -19.20 -4.46 -15.71
N LYS A 13 -18.76 -5.65 -16.16
CA LYS A 13 -17.61 -6.35 -15.58
C LYS A 13 -16.40 -5.45 -15.73
N VAL A 14 -15.98 -4.82 -14.62
CA VAL A 14 -14.82 -3.95 -14.59
C VAL A 14 -13.58 -4.79 -14.32
N ASN A 15 -12.54 -4.68 -15.15
CA ASN A 15 -11.24 -5.27 -14.84
C ASN A 15 -10.56 -4.41 -13.75
N PRO A 16 -10.35 -4.92 -12.52
CA PRO A 16 -9.78 -4.13 -11.44
C PRO A 16 -8.35 -3.65 -11.72
N PHE A 17 -7.54 -4.45 -12.42
CA PHE A 17 -6.14 -4.15 -12.68
C PHE A 17 -5.92 -2.90 -13.54
N LEU A 18 -6.82 -2.65 -14.50
CA LEU A 18 -6.73 -1.51 -15.40
C LEU A 18 -7.60 -0.35 -14.93
N SER A 19 -8.81 -0.64 -14.46
CA SER A 19 -9.79 0.39 -14.13
C SER A 19 -9.42 1.18 -12.87
N ILE A 20 -8.71 0.57 -11.91
CA ILE A 20 -8.30 1.24 -10.67
C ILE A 20 -7.47 2.50 -10.95
N TRP A 21 -6.69 2.48 -12.05
CA TRP A 21 -5.86 3.61 -12.43
C TRP A 21 -6.71 4.83 -12.74
N LEU A 22 -7.78 4.68 -13.52
CA LEU A 22 -8.54 5.82 -14.06
C LEU A 22 -9.85 6.09 -13.31
N HIS A 23 -10.43 5.06 -12.70
CA HIS A 23 -11.78 5.11 -12.12
C HIS A 23 -11.83 4.48 -10.72
N PRO A 24 -11.02 4.96 -9.75
CA PRO A 24 -10.85 4.29 -8.47
C PRO A 24 -12.17 4.05 -7.74
N LYS A 25 -13.07 5.05 -7.69
CA LYS A 25 -14.40 4.90 -7.05
C LYS A 25 -15.25 3.78 -7.67
N LYS A 26 -15.32 3.73 -9.01
CA LYS A 26 -16.11 2.71 -9.71
C LYS A 26 -15.52 1.31 -9.46
N THR A 27 -14.19 1.20 -9.47
CA THR A 27 -13.49 -0.05 -9.18
C THR A 27 -13.68 -0.48 -7.73
N THR A 28 -13.63 0.45 -6.78
CA THR A 28 -13.88 0.20 -5.36
C THR A 28 -15.28 -0.33 -5.14
N ARG A 29 -16.30 0.30 -5.74
CA ARG A 29 -17.69 -0.17 -5.63
C ARG A 29 -17.83 -1.60 -6.13
N TYR A 30 -17.27 -1.89 -7.31
CA TYR A 30 -17.24 -3.24 -7.87
C TYR A 30 -16.53 -4.25 -6.94
N MET A 31 -15.40 -3.85 -6.34
CA MET A 31 -14.63 -4.69 -5.42
C MET A 31 -15.38 -4.99 -4.12
N ILE A 32 -16.10 -4.00 -3.58
CA ILE A 32 -16.87 -4.16 -2.34
C ILE A 32 -18.07 -5.08 -2.54
N GLU A 33 -18.84 -4.83 -3.60
CA GLU A 33 -20.14 -5.46 -3.85
C GLU A 33 -20.00 -6.85 -4.48
N GLU A 34 -19.09 -7.02 -5.45
CA GLU A 34 -19.08 -8.22 -6.32
C GLU A 34 -17.94 -9.20 -5.99
N LYS A 35 -16.91 -8.78 -5.24
CA LYS A 35 -15.72 -9.61 -4.99
C LYS A 35 -15.66 -10.15 -3.57
N SER A 36 -15.10 -11.35 -3.45
CA SER A 36 -14.86 -12.02 -2.18
C SER A 36 -13.64 -11.43 -1.46
N ILE A 37 -13.58 -11.63 -0.15
CA ILE A 37 -12.39 -11.27 0.66
C ILE A 37 -11.16 -12.07 0.19
N GLY A 38 -11.35 -13.33 -0.23
CA GLY A 38 -10.25 -14.13 -0.78
C GLY A 38 -9.62 -13.52 -2.03
N PHE A 39 -10.44 -12.91 -2.90
CA PHE A 39 -9.90 -12.17 -4.06
C PHE A 39 -9.11 -10.92 -3.63
N ALA A 40 -9.58 -10.20 -2.60
CA ALA A 40 -8.83 -9.09 -2.01
C ALA A 40 -7.47 -9.53 -1.48
N ILE A 41 -7.43 -10.66 -0.76
CA ILE A 41 -6.20 -11.25 -0.20
C ILE A 41 -5.23 -11.68 -1.31
N LEU A 42 -5.73 -12.29 -2.39
CA LEU A 42 -4.90 -12.65 -3.54
C LEU A 42 -4.27 -11.40 -4.16
N LEU A 43 -5.06 -10.35 -4.36
CA LEU A 43 -4.61 -9.11 -5.00
C LEU A 43 -3.54 -8.38 -4.17
N MET A 44 -3.74 -8.27 -2.85
CA MET A 44 -2.72 -7.72 -1.96
C MET A 44 -1.48 -8.60 -1.94
N SER A 45 -1.60 -9.93 -1.90
CA SER A 45 -0.44 -10.84 -1.92
C SER A 45 0.47 -10.57 -3.11
N ILE A 46 -0.10 -10.35 -4.31
CA ILE A 46 0.69 -10.06 -5.52
C ILE A 46 1.27 -8.64 -5.46
N GLY A 47 0.45 -7.62 -5.15
CA GLY A 47 0.91 -6.24 -5.14
C GLY A 47 1.96 -5.92 -4.07
N TYR A 48 1.87 -6.58 -2.90
CA TYR A 48 2.85 -6.41 -1.83
C TYR A 48 4.21 -7.04 -2.14
N ILE A 49 4.34 -7.89 -3.17
CA ILE A 49 5.66 -8.28 -3.69
C ILE A 49 6.38 -7.03 -4.21
N GLY A 50 5.66 -6.15 -4.93
CA GLY A 50 6.22 -4.88 -5.40
C GLY A 50 6.63 -3.96 -4.24
N VAL A 51 5.80 -3.88 -3.20
CA VAL A 51 6.09 -3.10 -1.97
C VAL A 51 7.35 -3.62 -1.27
N THR A 52 7.40 -4.93 -0.99
CA THR A 52 8.55 -5.54 -0.31
C THR A 52 9.84 -5.46 -1.12
N LEU A 53 9.77 -5.46 -2.45
CA LEU A 53 10.92 -5.22 -3.31
C LEU A 53 11.38 -3.75 -3.24
N THR A 54 10.46 -2.78 -3.11
CA THR A 54 10.84 -1.38 -2.93
C THR A 54 11.47 -1.11 -1.57
N ASP A 55 11.08 -1.88 -0.54
CA ASP A 55 11.66 -1.80 0.81
C ASP A 55 13.10 -2.32 0.89
N LEU A 56 13.63 -2.93 -0.19
CA LEU A 56 15.04 -3.30 -0.30
C LEU A 56 15.97 -2.10 -0.51
N ILE A 57 15.41 -0.93 -0.86
CA ILE A 57 16.22 0.29 -0.96
C ILE A 57 16.87 0.56 0.39
N ASP A 58 18.20 0.72 0.40
CA ASP A 58 19.00 0.96 1.61
C ASP A 58 18.95 -0.16 2.67
N SER A 59 18.50 -1.37 2.32
CA SER A 59 18.44 -2.51 3.24
C SER A 59 19.80 -3.22 3.39
N THR A 60 20.78 -2.55 3.98
CA THR A 60 22.18 -3.05 4.08
C THR A 60 22.31 -4.39 4.80
N PHE A 61 21.39 -4.74 5.70
CA PHE A 61 21.40 -6.03 6.41
C PHE A 61 21.14 -7.25 5.50
N LEU A 62 20.65 -7.04 4.27
CA LEU A 62 20.43 -8.08 3.26
C LEU A 62 21.51 -8.09 2.16
N SER A 63 22.53 -7.22 2.22
CA SER A 63 23.53 -7.06 1.15
C SER A 63 24.26 -8.36 0.81
N ASP A 64 24.52 -9.18 1.83
CA ASP A 64 25.31 -10.41 1.71
C ASP A 64 24.43 -11.63 1.39
N VAL A 65 23.11 -11.44 1.30
CA VAL A 65 22.15 -12.50 1.01
C VAL A 65 22.01 -12.68 -0.50
N SER A 66 21.99 -13.94 -0.94
CA SER A 66 21.75 -14.24 -2.36
C SER A 66 20.42 -13.64 -2.86
N PRO A 67 20.40 -12.98 -4.03
CA PRO A 67 19.17 -12.44 -4.64
C PRO A 67 18.00 -13.42 -4.70
N TRP A 68 18.27 -14.71 -4.90
CA TRP A 68 17.23 -15.75 -4.92
C TRP A 68 16.53 -15.92 -3.58
N PHE A 69 17.27 -15.89 -2.46
CA PHE A 69 16.69 -15.97 -1.13
C PHE A 69 15.90 -14.70 -0.79
N ILE A 70 16.37 -13.53 -1.26
CA ILE A 70 15.64 -12.26 -1.11
C ILE A 70 14.29 -12.34 -1.83
N VAL A 71 14.25 -12.82 -3.08
CA VAL A 71 12.98 -12.98 -3.83
C VAL A 71 12.02 -13.94 -3.12
N ILE A 72 12.50 -15.09 -2.66
CA ILE A 72 11.68 -16.06 -1.91
C ILE A 72 11.13 -15.40 -0.65
N PHE A 73 11.96 -14.66 0.09
CA PHE A 73 11.55 -13.93 1.27
C PHE A 73 10.45 -12.90 0.94
N CYS A 74 10.63 -12.07 -0.09
CA CYS A 74 9.61 -11.10 -0.53
C CYS A 74 8.28 -11.78 -0.88
N VAL A 75 8.30 -12.91 -1.61
CA VAL A 75 7.08 -13.65 -2.00
C VAL A 75 6.36 -14.22 -0.78
N ILE A 76 7.08 -14.73 0.22
CA ILE A 76 6.50 -15.29 1.44
C ILE A 76 6.02 -14.19 2.39
N ALA A 77 6.78 -13.09 2.52
CA ALA A 77 6.46 -11.98 3.40
C ALA A 77 5.29 -11.12 2.87
N ALA A 78 5.20 -10.93 1.55
CA ALA A 78 4.18 -10.12 0.88
C ALA A 78 2.72 -10.40 1.33
N PRO A 79 2.21 -11.65 1.35
CA PRO A 79 0.84 -11.91 1.81
C PRO A 79 0.64 -11.53 3.28
N ILE A 80 1.62 -11.77 4.15
CA ILE A 80 1.54 -11.50 5.58
C ILE A 80 1.54 -9.99 5.83
N LEU A 81 2.52 -9.28 5.25
CA LEU A 81 2.63 -7.83 5.34
C LEU A 81 1.44 -7.14 4.67
N GLY A 82 0.96 -7.68 3.55
CA GLY A 82 -0.21 -7.21 2.85
C GLY A 82 -1.47 -7.29 3.69
N LEU A 83 -1.69 -8.43 4.34
CA LEU A 83 -2.83 -8.65 5.22
C LEU A 83 -2.78 -7.72 6.43
N ILE A 84 -1.66 -7.68 7.14
CA ILE A 84 -1.49 -6.87 8.35
C ILE A 84 -1.59 -5.39 8.02
N GLY A 85 -0.87 -4.92 7.00
CA GLY A 85 -0.86 -3.53 6.57
C GLY A 85 -2.23 -3.06 6.09
N THR A 86 -2.91 -3.85 5.26
CA THR A 86 -4.26 -3.51 4.78
C THR A 86 -5.29 -3.55 5.90
N ALA A 87 -5.22 -4.53 6.80
CA ALA A 87 -6.09 -4.62 7.97
C ALA A 87 -5.92 -3.42 8.91
N PHE A 88 -4.67 -3.05 9.21
CA PHE A 88 -4.38 -1.88 10.03
C PHE A 88 -4.85 -0.58 9.36
N SER A 89 -4.56 -0.41 8.07
CA SER A 89 -5.01 0.75 7.28
C SER A 89 -6.55 0.83 7.24
N ALA A 90 -7.24 -0.30 7.05
CA ALA A 90 -8.69 -0.38 7.09
C ALA A 90 -9.25 -0.02 8.47
N LEU A 91 -8.59 -0.45 9.55
CA LEU A 91 -8.98 -0.11 10.92
C LEU A 91 -8.86 1.40 11.18
N VAL A 92 -7.72 1.98 10.85
CA VAL A 92 -7.45 3.41 11.03
C VAL A 92 -8.43 4.25 10.20
N THR A 93 -8.55 3.97 8.90
CA THR A 93 -9.47 4.71 8.03
C THR A 93 -10.95 4.48 8.38
N TRP A 94 -11.29 3.33 8.95
CA TRP A 94 -12.62 3.09 9.48
C TRP A 94 -12.91 3.99 10.69
N LEU A 95 -12.03 4.00 11.69
CA LEU A 95 -12.18 4.82 12.90
C LEU A 95 -12.25 6.31 12.58
N PHE A 96 -11.29 6.83 11.81
CA PHE A 96 -11.23 8.25 11.49
C PHE A 96 -12.32 8.67 10.49
N GLY A 97 -12.75 7.78 9.60
CA GLY A 97 -13.86 8.07 8.70
C GLY A 97 -15.19 8.25 9.42
N LYS A 98 -15.38 7.63 10.60
CA LYS A 98 -16.56 7.86 11.45
C LYS A 98 -16.64 9.29 11.98
N LEU A 99 -15.51 9.98 12.16
CA LEU A 99 -15.48 11.40 12.57
C LEU A 99 -16.17 12.30 11.54
N PHE A 100 -16.14 11.90 10.27
CA PHE A 100 -16.78 12.60 9.15
C PHE A 100 -18.16 12.03 8.80
N LYS A 101 -18.79 11.28 9.73
CA LYS A 101 -20.09 10.59 9.53
C LYS A 101 -20.06 9.55 8.39
N GLY A 102 -18.89 8.97 8.10
CA GLY A 102 -18.74 7.94 7.09
C GLY A 102 -19.53 6.67 7.40
N THR A 103 -20.19 6.10 6.40
CA THR A 103 -21.08 4.93 6.54
C THR A 103 -20.38 3.61 6.26
N GLY A 104 -19.10 3.64 5.90
CA GLY A 104 -18.31 2.48 5.52
C GLY A 104 -18.16 1.48 6.66
N THR A 105 -18.12 0.21 6.29
CA THR A 105 -17.79 -0.89 7.20
C THR A 105 -16.31 -1.22 7.08
N TYR A 106 -15.74 -1.84 8.12
CA TYR A 106 -14.37 -2.34 8.08
C TYR A 106 -14.13 -3.28 6.88
N SER A 107 -15.09 -4.18 6.60
CA SER A 107 -15.00 -5.11 5.46
C SER A 107 -14.97 -4.38 4.11
N HIS A 108 -15.76 -3.32 3.95
CA HIS A 108 -15.76 -2.50 2.73
C HIS A 108 -14.41 -1.82 2.52
N LEU A 109 -13.85 -1.24 3.58
CA LEU A 109 -12.53 -0.59 3.53
C LEU A 109 -11.43 -1.61 3.28
N PHE A 110 -11.44 -2.75 3.95
CA PHE A 110 -10.46 -3.81 3.73
C PHE A 110 -10.44 -4.29 2.28
N LYS A 111 -11.61 -4.61 1.72
CA LYS A 111 -11.73 -5.01 0.30
C LYS A 111 -11.33 -3.87 -0.65
N GLY A 112 -11.73 -2.64 -0.35
CA GLY A 112 -11.42 -1.49 -1.19
C GLY A 112 -9.92 -1.19 -1.19
N LEU A 113 -9.31 -1.15 0.00
CA LEU A 113 -7.90 -0.82 0.19
C LEU A 113 -6.97 -1.89 -0.37
N SER A 114 -7.41 -3.14 -0.54
CA SER A 114 -6.60 -4.13 -1.27
C SER A 114 -6.32 -3.73 -2.72
N LEU A 115 -7.09 -2.79 -3.30
CA LEU A 115 -6.84 -2.27 -4.65
C LEU A 115 -5.62 -1.33 -4.72
N THR A 116 -5.17 -0.76 -3.58
CA THR A 116 -4.00 0.13 -3.55
C THR A 116 -2.70 -0.61 -3.81
N SER A 117 -2.70 -1.95 -3.72
CA SER A 117 -1.55 -2.78 -4.05
C SER A 117 -1.34 -2.94 -5.56
N ILE A 118 -2.37 -2.72 -6.39
CA ILE A 118 -2.30 -2.94 -7.84
C ILE A 118 -1.18 -2.11 -8.50
N PRO A 119 -1.06 -0.79 -8.25
CA PRO A 119 0.01 0.01 -8.84
C PRO A 119 1.41 -0.54 -8.58
N PHE A 120 1.65 -1.13 -7.39
CA PHE A 120 2.94 -1.72 -7.02
C PHE A 120 3.30 -2.98 -7.82
N ILE A 121 2.33 -3.67 -8.42
CA ILE A 121 2.59 -4.83 -9.29
C ILE A 121 3.50 -4.43 -10.47
N VAL A 122 3.36 -3.20 -10.97
CA VAL A 122 4.16 -2.67 -12.08
C VAL A 122 5.64 -2.56 -11.72
N LEU A 123 5.97 -2.41 -10.43
CA LEU A 123 7.36 -2.26 -9.96
C LEU A 123 8.12 -3.59 -9.95
N ILE A 124 7.42 -4.72 -9.82
CA ILE A 124 8.02 -6.06 -9.69
C ILE A 124 9.10 -6.33 -10.75
N PRO A 125 8.83 -6.23 -12.07
CA PRO A 125 9.85 -6.52 -13.09
C PRO A 125 11.06 -5.60 -12.98
N PHE A 126 10.88 -4.31 -12.68
CA PHE A 126 11.98 -3.35 -12.60
C PHE A 126 12.90 -3.64 -11.42
N TYR A 127 12.31 -3.90 -10.24
CA TYR A 127 13.09 -4.21 -9.05
C TYR A 127 13.73 -5.60 -9.11
N LEU A 128 13.10 -6.59 -9.74
CA LEU A 128 13.75 -7.88 -10.00
C LEU A 128 14.96 -7.70 -10.93
N ILE A 129 14.84 -6.96 -12.02
CA ILE A 129 15.97 -6.67 -12.91
C ILE A 129 17.07 -5.94 -12.14
N TRP A 130 16.73 -4.94 -11.32
CA TRP A 130 17.72 -4.23 -10.51
C TRP A 130 18.43 -5.16 -9.51
N LEU A 131 17.66 -5.94 -8.75
CA LEU A 131 18.18 -6.88 -7.75
C LEU A 131 19.15 -7.91 -8.36
N PHE A 132 18.86 -8.44 -9.55
CA PHE A 132 19.73 -9.42 -10.20
C PHE A 132 20.89 -8.81 -11.00
N THR A 133 20.81 -7.54 -11.41
CA THR A 133 21.89 -6.88 -12.16
C THR A 133 22.92 -6.23 -11.25
N SER A 134 22.48 -5.59 -10.16
CA SER A 134 23.35 -4.95 -9.18
C SER A 134 22.65 -4.84 -7.82
N PRO A 135 22.64 -5.94 -7.02
CA PRO A 135 21.99 -5.98 -5.71
C PRO A 135 22.59 -4.96 -4.73
N GLU A 136 23.91 -4.76 -4.75
CA GLU A 136 24.59 -3.78 -3.89
C GLU A 136 24.12 -2.35 -4.18
N SER A 137 23.94 -1.97 -5.44
CA SER A 137 23.46 -0.63 -5.80
C SER A 137 22.00 -0.35 -5.39
N LEU A 138 21.21 -1.41 -5.14
CA LEU A 138 19.84 -1.30 -4.64
C LEU A 138 19.84 -1.13 -3.12
N MET A 139 20.63 -1.94 -2.41
CA MET A 139 20.57 -2.06 -0.94
C MET A 139 21.54 -1.16 -0.19
N ASN A 140 22.49 -0.52 -0.89
CA ASN A 140 23.51 0.33 -0.28
C ASN A 140 23.51 1.74 -0.91
N SER A 141 23.17 2.75 -0.12
CA SER A 141 23.17 4.17 -0.53
C SER A 141 24.57 4.68 -0.85
N ASP A 142 25.60 4.10 -0.21
CA ASP A 142 27.01 4.48 -0.37
C ASP A 142 27.70 3.72 -1.52
N PHE A 143 26.93 3.06 -2.38
CA PHE A 143 27.47 2.32 -3.51
C PHE A 143 28.25 3.23 -4.47
N ALA A 144 29.57 3.04 -4.53
CA ALA A 144 30.48 3.84 -5.35
C ALA A 144 30.76 3.27 -6.75
N GLY A 145 29.98 2.27 -7.18
CA GLY A 145 30.18 1.57 -8.45
C GLY A 145 29.37 2.13 -9.64
N THR A 146 29.35 1.38 -10.74
CA THR A 146 28.52 1.72 -11.91
C THR A 146 27.07 1.30 -11.65
N TYR A 147 26.15 2.26 -11.70
CA TYR A 147 24.72 1.98 -11.53
C TYR A 147 24.12 1.32 -12.78
N PRO A 148 23.23 0.32 -12.61
CA PRO A 148 22.52 -0.28 -13.74
C PRO A 148 21.52 0.72 -14.32
N TRP A 149 21.28 0.67 -15.64
CA TRP A 149 20.36 1.60 -16.32
C TRP A 149 18.93 1.59 -15.77
N VAL A 150 18.51 0.46 -15.15
CA VAL A 150 17.17 0.24 -14.62
C VAL A 150 16.84 1.10 -13.39
N ILE A 151 17.84 1.68 -12.71
CA ILE A 151 17.63 2.51 -11.51
C ILE A 151 16.70 3.70 -11.77
N TRP A 152 16.95 4.43 -12.86
CA TRP A 152 16.21 5.65 -13.19
C TRP A 152 14.73 5.38 -13.48
N PRO A 153 14.36 4.43 -14.36
CA PRO A 153 12.95 4.09 -14.54
C PRO A 153 12.33 3.46 -13.29
N ALA A 154 13.06 2.65 -12.51
CA ALA A 154 12.54 2.08 -11.27
C ALA A 154 12.15 3.17 -10.26
N LEU A 155 13.05 4.11 -9.98
CA LEU A 155 12.79 5.21 -9.04
C LEU A 155 11.67 6.15 -9.53
N LEU A 156 11.66 6.47 -10.82
CA LEU A 156 10.59 7.29 -11.41
C LEU A 156 9.23 6.60 -11.29
N LEU A 157 9.16 5.30 -11.62
CA LEU A 157 7.93 4.52 -11.47
C LEU A 157 7.51 4.40 -10.02
N THR A 158 8.45 4.22 -9.08
CA THR A 158 8.15 4.20 -7.65
C THR A 158 7.51 5.51 -7.20
N LEU A 159 8.05 6.66 -7.61
CA LEU A 159 7.46 7.96 -7.31
C LEU A 159 6.03 8.09 -7.87
N VAL A 160 5.84 7.71 -9.14
CA VAL A 160 4.52 7.73 -9.79
C VAL A 160 3.54 6.80 -9.05
N VAL A 161 3.96 5.59 -8.73
CA VAL A 161 3.15 4.58 -8.04
C VAL A 161 2.76 5.03 -6.64
N VAL A 162 3.67 5.62 -5.86
CA VAL A 162 3.38 6.15 -4.52
C VAL A 162 2.34 7.28 -4.59
N ILE A 163 2.55 8.26 -5.47
CA ILE A 163 1.62 9.39 -5.65
C ILE A 163 0.26 8.87 -6.11
N TRP A 164 0.22 7.97 -7.09
CA TRP A 164 -1.02 7.46 -7.65
C TRP A 164 -1.76 6.57 -6.65
N SER A 165 -1.05 5.80 -5.83
CA SER A 165 -1.64 4.98 -4.78
C SER A 165 -2.32 5.83 -3.71
N LEU A 166 -1.79 7.02 -3.39
CA LEU A 166 -2.47 7.98 -2.51
C LEU A 166 -3.78 8.47 -3.13
N VAL A 167 -3.79 8.84 -4.41
CA VAL A 167 -5.00 9.26 -5.14
C VAL A 167 -6.06 8.15 -5.14
N ILE A 168 -5.64 6.91 -5.43
CA ILE A 168 -6.50 5.73 -5.38
C ILE A 168 -7.06 5.52 -3.98
N THR A 169 -6.22 5.63 -2.93
CA THR A 169 -6.63 5.47 -1.53
C THR A 169 -7.71 6.49 -1.14
N VAL A 170 -7.55 7.75 -1.52
CA VAL A 170 -8.57 8.79 -1.30
C VAL A 170 -9.88 8.42 -2.00
N GLY A 171 -9.81 7.95 -3.25
CA GLY A 171 -10.99 7.49 -3.99
C GLY A 171 -11.69 6.31 -3.31
N ILE A 172 -10.92 5.32 -2.84
CA ILE A 172 -11.42 4.15 -2.10
C ILE A 172 -12.13 4.56 -0.82
N VAL A 173 -11.48 5.38 0.02
CA VAL A 173 -12.02 5.81 1.31
C VAL A 173 -13.28 6.65 1.10
N ALA A 174 -13.27 7.55 0.11
CA ALA A 174 -14.43 8.35 -0.25
C ALA A 174 -15.62 7.49 -0.65
N GLU A 175 -15.39 6.48 -1.51
CA GLU A 175 -16.44 5.56 -1.96
C GLU A 175 -16.91 4.63 -0.84
N ALA A 176 -16.00 4.05 -0.06
CA ALA A 176 -16.34 3.11 0.99
C ALA A 176 -17.16 3.78 2.10
N HIS A 177 -16.84 5.02 2.46
CA HIS A 177 -17.56 5.80 3.48
C HIS A 177 -18.69 6.66 2.93
N GLN A 178 -18.84 6.76 1.61
CA GLN A 178 -19.79 7.68 0.95
C GLN A 178 -19.62 9.13 1.39
N ILE A 179 -18.37 9.59 1.49
CA ILE A 179 -17.97 10.95 1.87
C ILE A 179 -17.28 11.67 0.70
N PRO A 180 -17.26 13.02 0.66
CA PRO A 180 -16.53 13.75 -0.37
C PRO A 180 -15.01 13.52 -0.28
N ASN A 181 -14.32 13.65 -1.43
CA ASN A 181 -12.89 13.33 -1.54
C ASN A 181 -12.00 14.08 -0.55
N TRP A 182 -12.30 15.35 -0.27
CA TRP A 182 -11.50 16.15 0.66
C TRP A 182 -11.59 15.63 2.11
N MET A 183 -12.77 15.13 2.53
CA MET A 183 -12.93 14.49 3.85
C MET A 183 -12.24 13.12 3.90
N ALA A 184 -12.27 12.37 2.79
CA ALA A 184 -11.52 11.13 2.67
C ALA A 184 -10.01 11.36 2.76
N PHE A 185 -9.51 12.42 2.14
CA PHE A 185 -8.12 12.85 2.30
C PHE A 185 -7.79 13.19 3.76
N LEU A 186 -8.66 13.95 4.45
CA LEU A 186 -8.44 14.23 5.89
C LEU A 186 -8.50 12.98 6.77
N THR A 187 -9.31 11.99 6.40
CA THR A 187 -9.36 10.68 7.07
C THR A 187 -8.03 9.95 7.01
N LEU A 188 -7.21 10.21 5.98
CA LEU A 188 -5.83 9.71 5.88
C LEU A 188 -4.85 10.64 6.60
N LEU A 189 -4.95 11.94 6.36
CA LEU A 189 -3.99 12.94 6.85
C LEU A 189 -3.96 13.05 8.38
N ILE A 190 -5.13 13.10 9.03
CA ILE A 190 -5.23 13.29 10.48
C ILE A 190 -4.52 12.16 11.25
N PRO A 191 -4.83 10.88 11.03
CA PRO A 191 -4.12 9.80 11.71
C PRO A 191 -2.63 9.78 11.38
N THR A 192 -2.22 10.06 10.15
CA THR A 192 -0.78 10.16 9.80
C THR A 192 -0.07 11.22 10.62
N ILE A 193 -0.66 12.41 10.81
CA ILE A 193 -0.09 13.47 11.64
C ILE A 193 -0.05 13.04 13.11
N ILE A 194 -1.13 12.45 13.64
CA ILE A 194 -1.19 12.01 15.04
C ILE A 194 -0.13 10.94 15.32
N PHE A 195 -0.08 9.88 14.52
CA PHE A 195 0.92 8.82 14.68
C PHE A 195 2.34 9.33 14.47
N GLY A 196 2.56 10.25 13.52
CA GLY A 196 3.85 10.89 13.32
C GLY A 196 4.32 11.67 14.55
N ILE A 197 3.46 12.48 15.16
CA ILE A 197 3.77 13.21 16.40
C ILE A 197 4.07 12.23 17.55
N LEU A 198 3.24 11.21 17.74
CA LEU A 198 3.44 10.20 18.78
C LEU A 198 4.78 9.46 18.60
N PHE A 199 5.16 9.15 17.36
CA PHE A 199 6.42 8.51 17.04
C PHE A 199 7.63 9.42 17.34
N ILE A 200 7.56 10.71 17.01
CA ILE A 200 8.61 11.68 17.34
C ILE A 200 8.76 11.81 18.87
N ILE A 201 7.65 11.92 19.60
CA ILE A 201 7.67 11.97 21.08
C ILE A 201 8.33 10.70 21.64
N LEU A 202 7.98 9.53 21.12
CA LEU A 202 8.58 8.26 21.55
C LEU A 202 10.11 8.26 21.35
N ILE A 203 10.61 8.70 20.20
CA ILE A 203 12.06 8.80 19.94
C ILE A 203 12.73 9.73 20.95
N ILE A 204 12.14 10.90 21.21
CA ILE A 204 12.69 11.87 22.17
C ILE A 204 12.76 11.25 23.57
N VAL A 205 11.69 10.59 24.02
CA VAL A 205 11.65 9.92 25.33
C VAL A 205 12.71 8.82 25.43
N LEU A 206 12.84 7.97 24.40
CA LEU A 206 13.85 6.92 24.37
C LEU A 206 15.27 7.49 24.42
N PHE A 207 15.52 8.59 23.70
CA PHE A 207 16.81 9.27 23.72
C PHE A 207 17.15 9.81 25.12
N PHE A 208 16.19 10.44 25.81
CA PHE A 208 16.39 10.91 27.18
C PHE A 208 16.64 9.76 28.16
N ILE A 209 15.86 8.68 28.09
CA ILE A 209 16.04 7.50 28.95
C ILE A 209 17.43 6.90 28.72
N PHE A 210 17.85 6.72 27.47
CA PHE A 210 19.14 6.16 27.13
C PHE A 210 20.30 7.07 27.52
N GLY A 211 20.16 8.39 27.34
CA GLY A 211 21.14 9.38 27.77
C GLY A 211 21.32 9.41 29.30
N ILE A 212 20.23 9.33 30.07
CA ILE A 212 20.28 9.21 31.52
C ILE A 212 20.97 7.90 31.93
N PHE A 213 20.61 6.78 31.29
CA PHE A 213 21.20 5.48 31.57
C PHE A 213 22.72 5.45 31.33
N ILE A 214 23.19 6.01 30.22
CA ILE A 214 24.63 6.14 29.95
C ILE A 214 25.30 7.09 30.94
N GLY A 215 24.68 8.22 31.29
CA GLY A 215 25.23 9.15 32.27
C GLY A 215 25.31 8.61 33.70
N MET A 216 24.62 7.50 33.99
CA MET A 216 24.65 6.80 35.28
C MET A 216 25.68 5.65 35.33
N MET A 217 26.29 5.26 34.20
CA MET A 217 27.38 4.27 34.12
C MET A 217 28.74 4.95 34.15
#